data_AF-A0A075H7G3-F1
#
_entry.id   AF-A0A075H7G3-F1
#
_cell.length_a   1.000
_cell.length_b   1.000
_cell.length_c   1.000
_cell.angle_alpha   90.00
_cell.angle_beta   90.00
_cell.angle_gamma   90.00
#
_symmetry.space_group_name_H-M   'P 1'
#
loop_
_entity.id
_entity.type
_entity.pdbx_description
1 polymer ?
#
loop_
_entity_poly.entity_id
_entity_poly.type
_entity_poly.pdbx_seq_one_letter_code
_entity_poly.pdbx_strand_id
1 'polypeptide(L)'
;MEEILSRGFVQQGMERRFGKKWGLIIASLMFGVIHFEPSAAANAFVIGLVLGYAYQRTGNNLLIPIGMHVIFDWAVLILTFLFPIT
;
A
#
# COMPACT_ATOMS: atom_id res chain seq x y z
N MET A 1 6.79 8.92 1.47
CA MET A 1 6.62 9.30 0.04
C MET A 1 5.64 8.36 -0.66
N GLU A 2 5.77 7.05 -0.44
CA GLU A 2 4.96 6.01 -1.09
C GLU A 2 3.46 6.24 -1.01
N GLU A 3 2.89 6.43 0.18
CA GLU A 3 1.43 6.63 0.31
C GLU A 3 0.90 7.92 -0.33
N ILE A 4 1.72 8.97 -0.42
CA ILE A 4 1.32 10.21 -1.10
C ILE A 4 1.15 9.95 -2.59
N LEU A 5 2.09 9.23 -3.21
CA LEU A 5 2.02 8.87 -4.62
C LEU A 5 0.95 7.78 -4.86
N SER A 6 0.97 6.70 -4.08
CA SER A 6 0.09 5.55 -4.29
C SER A 6 -1.37 5.85 -3.96
N ARG A 7 -1.67 6.53 -2.84
CA ARG A 7 -3.05 6.86 -2.43
C ARG A 7 -3.48 8.23 -2.90
N GLY A 8 -2.64 9.24 -2.65
CA GLY A 8 -2.95 10.63 -2.94
C GLY A 8 -3.06 10.93 -4.43
N PHE A 9 -2.24 10.27 -5.26
CA PHE A 9 -2.24 10.48 -6.70
C PHE A 9 -2.82 9.30 -7.48
N VAL A 10 -2.20 8.12 -7.42
CA VAL A 10 -2.58 6.96 -8.26
C VAL A 10 -3.97 6.46 -7.90
N GLN A 11 -4.23 6.13 -6.63
CA GLN A 11 -5.53 5.61 -6.22
C GLN A 11 -6.65 6.63 -6.46
N GLN A 12 -6.47 7.90 -6.08
CA GLN A 12 -7.47 8.93 -6.42
C GLN A 12 -7.73 9.02 -7.93
N GLY A 13 -6.69 8.99 -8.76
CA GLY A 13 -6.84 9.02 -10.22
C GLY A 13 -7.63 7.82 -10.74
N MET A 14 -7.29 6.61 -10.27
CA MET A 14 -7.96 5.38 -10.67
C MET A 14 -9.40 5.31 -10.14
N GLU A 15 -9.67 5.79 -8.93
CA GLU A 15 -11.03 5.85 -8.37
C GLU A 15 -11.92 6.84 -9.13
N ARG A 16 -11.38 7.99 -9.55
CA ARG A 16 -12.11 8.95 -10.40
C ARG A 16 -12.47 8.35 -11.77
N ARG A 17 -11.62 7.48 -12.32
CA ARG A 17 -11.82 6.89 -13.65
C ARG A 17 -12.67 5.62 -13.64
N PHE A 18 -12.50 4.76 -12.64
CA PHE A 18 -13.03 3.39 -12.60
C PHE A 18 -13.92 3.10 -11.38
N GLY A 19 -14.11 4.08 -10.48
CA GLY A 19 -14.89 3.95 -9.25
C GLY A 19 -14.08 3.39 -8.07
N LYS A 20 -14.60 3.52 -6.85
CA LYS A 20 -13.88 3.20 -5.60
C LYS A 20 -13.29 1.79 -5.56
N LYS A 21 -14.10 0.78 -5.90
CA LYS A 21 -13.68 -0.64 -5.83
C LYS A 21 -12.54 -0.94 -6.80
N TRP A 22 -12.71 -0.60 -8.08
CA TRP A 22 -11.72 -0.90 -9.10
C TRP A 22 -10.51 0.03 -9.01
N GLY A 23 -10.70 1.28 -8.61
CA GLY A 23 -9.61 2.22 -8.36
C GLY A 23 -8.65 1.74 -7.29
N LEU A 24 -9.18 1.19 -6.19
CA LEU A 24 -8.39 0.52 -5.15
C LEU A 24 -7.59 -0.67 -5.72
N ILE A 25 -8.27 -1.61 -6.40
CA ILE A 25 -7.62 -2.81 -6.92
C ILE A 25 -6.50 -2.47 -7.91
N ILE A 26 -6.77 -1.57 -8.86
CA ILE A 26 -5.80 -1.16 -9.89
C ILE A 26 -4.62 -0.44 -9.24
N ALA A 27 -4.85 0.50 -8.32
CA ALA A 27 -3.78 1.21 -7.65
C ALA A 27 -2.91 0.29 -6.78
N SER A 28 -3.52 -0.67 -6.08
CA SER A 28 -2.78 -1.69 -5.32
C SER A 28 -1.98 -2.60 -6.23
N LEU A 29 -2.52 -2.98 -7.40
CA LEU A 29 -1.79 -3.78 -8.39
C LEU A 29 -0.58 -3.01 -8.93
N MET A 30 -0.75 -1.74 -9.28
CA MET A 30 0.37 -0.88 -9.69
C MET A 30 1.42 -0.76 -8.59
N PHE A 31 1.00 -0.62 -7.33
CA PHE A 31 1.89 -0.60 -6.18
C PHE A 31 2.66 -1.92 -6.01
N GLY A 32 2.02 -3.06 -6.23
CA GLY A 32 2.69 -4.37 -6.27
C GLY A 32 3.72 -4.46 -7.41
N VAL A 33 3.35 -4.10 -8.63
CA VAL A 33 4.20 -4.25 -9.83
C VAL A 33 5.49 -3.43 -9.76
N ILE A 34 5.48 -2.27 -9.11
CA ILE A 34 6.73 -1.47 -8.94
C ILE A 34 7.72 -2.10 -7.96
N HIS A 35 7.30 -3.09 -7.17
CA HIS A 35 8.21 -3.91 -6.38
C HIS A 35 8.70 -5.06 -7.27
N PHE A 36 9.89 -4.90 -7.84
CA PHE A 36 10.39 -5.78 -8.92
C PHE A 36 10.67 -7.23 -8.52
N GLU A 37 10.70 -7.54 -7.22
CA GLU A 37 10.90 -8.90 -6.72
C GLU A 37 9.53 -9.57 -6.52
N PRO A 38 9.27 -10.77 -7.08
CA PRO A 38 7.93 -11.38 -7.06
C PRO A 38 7.28 -11.55 -5.68
N SER A 39 8.05 -11.93 -4.65
CA SER A 39 7.50 -12.11 -3.31
C SER A 39 7.13 -10.77 -2.67
N ALA A 40 7.96 -9.74 -2.87
CA ALA A 40 7.71 -8.36 -2.48
C ALA A 40 6.54 -7.77 -3.25
N ALA A 41 6.40 -8.06 -4.54
CA ALA A 41 5.27 -7.62 -5.37
C ALA A 41 3.94 -8.17 -4.85
N ALA A 42 3.88 -9.46 -4.55
CA ALA A 42 2.70 -10.10 -4.00
C ALA A 42 2.34 -9.52 -2.63
N ASN A 43 3.32 -9.33 -1.75
CA ASN A 43 3.13 -8.72 -0.45
C ASN A 43 2.65 -7.27 -0.56
N ALA A 44 3.33 -6.46 -1.38
CA ALA A 44 2.98 -5.06 -1.63
C ALA A 44 1.58 -4.90 -2.23
N PHE A 45 1.14 -5.81 -3.11
CA PHE A 45 -0.25 -5.81 -3.59
C PHE A 45 -1.25 -5.97 -2.44
N VAL A 46 -1.04 -6.96 -1.57
CA VAL A 46 -1.93 -7.25 -0.42
C VAL A 46 -1.92 -6.10 0.57
N ILE A 47 -0.75 -5.61 0.97
CA ILE A 47 -0.62 -4.44 1.86
C ILE A 47 -1.25 -3.21 1.22
N GLY A 48 -1.06 -3.01 -0.09
CA GLY A 48 -1.67 -1.93 -0.84
C GLY A 48 -3.19 -1.94 -0.78
N LEU A 49 -3.83 -3.12 -0.85
CA LEU A 49 -5.29 -3.25 -0.66
C LEU A 49 -5.73 -2.83 0.74
N VAL A 50 -4.98 -3.21 1.78
CA VAL A 50 -5.28 -2.87 3.17
C VAL A 50 -5.14 -1.36 3.41
N LEU A 51 -4.00 -0.78 3.02
CA LEU A 51 -3.73 0.65 3.16
C LEU A 51 -4.71 1.49 2.34
N GLY A 52 -4.99 1.08 1.09
CA GLY A 52 -5.92 1.77 0.22
C GLY A 52 -7.38 1.68 0.70
N TYR A 53 -7.78 0.57 1.31
CA TYR A 53 -9.09 0.46 1.95
C TYR A 53 -9.19 1.34 3.19
N ALA A 54 -8.16 1.36 4.05
CA ALA A 54 -8.10 2.25 5.21
C ALA A 54 -8.19 3.72 4.80
N TYR A 55 -7.50 4.11 3.72
CA TYR A 55 -7.59 5.43 3.12
C TYR A 55 -9.03 5.79 2.73
N GLN A 56 -9.74 4.90 2.03
CA GLN A 56 -11.14 5.11 1.65
C GLN A 56 -12.08 5.24 2.87
N ARG A 57 -11.88 4.39 3.88
CA ARG A 57 -12.76 4.33 5.06
C ARG A 57 -12.56 5.52 6.01
N THR A 58 -11.39 6.15 5.96
CA THR A 58 -11.07 7.33 6.77
C THR A 58 -11.26 8.64 6.02
N GLY A 59 -12.01 8.62 4.91
CA GLY A 59 -12.35 9.83 4.17
C GLY A 59 -11.15 10.44 3.44
N ASN A 60 -10.27 9.60 2.89
CA ASN A 60 -9.06 10.00 2.18
C ASN A 60 -8.02 10.70 3.06
N ASN A 61 -7.96 10.36 4.35
CA ASN A 61 -6.94 10.83 5.27
C ASN A 61 -5.62 10.08 5.04
N LEU A 62 -4.59 10.75 4.52
CA LEU A 62 -3.28 10.17 4.24
C LEU A 62 -2.49 9.76 5.50
N LEU A 63 -2.77 10.38 6.66
CA LEU A 63 -2.01 10.06 7.88
C LEU A 63 -2.24 8.62 8.34
N ILE A 64 -3.42 8.06 8.05
CA ILE A 64 -3.80 6.70 8.43
C ILE A 64 -2.96 5.65 7.68
N PRO A 65 -2.96 5.59 6.33
CA PRO A 65 -2.11 4.65 5.61
C PRO A 65 -0.62 4.93 5.82
N ILE A 66 -0.18 6.19 6.00
CA ILE A 66 1.22 6.50 6.31
C ILE A 66 1.62 5.85 7.64
N GLY A 67 0.83 6.04 8.70
CA GLY A 67 1.11 5.45 10.00
C GLY A 67 1.12 3.92 9.96
N MET A 68 0.13 3.33 9.28
CA MET A 68 0.05 1.87 9.10
C MET A 68 1.26 1.31 8.34
N HIS A 69 1.68 1.98 7.26
CA HIS A 69 2.83 1.56 6.46
C HIS A 69 4.13 1.65 7.27
N VAL A 70 4.35 2.77 7.98
CA VAL A 70 5.51 2.93 8.85
C VAL A 70 5.56 1.83 9.92
N ILE A 71 4.43 1.53 10.58
CA ILE A 71 4.36 0.46 11.59
C ILE A 71 4.68 -0.90 10.96
N PHE A 72 4.17 -1.18 9.76
CA PHE A 72 4.44 -2.41 9.04
C PHE A 72 5.94 -2.56 8.73
N ASP A 73 6.58 -1.52 8.19
CA ASP A 73 8.01 -1.54 7.86
C ASP A 73 8.86 -1.74 9.10
N TRP A 74 8.55 -1.06 10.21
CA TRP A 74 9.24 -1.26 11.48
C TRP A 74 9.07 -2.68 12.02
N ALA A 75 7.87 -3.25 11.91
CA ALA A 75 7.63 -4.63 12.33
C ALA A 75 8.46 -5.61 11.48
N VAL A 76 8.45 -5.46 10.15
CA VAL A 76 9.24 -6.28 9.23
C VAL A 76 10.74 -6.14 9.52
N LEU A 77 11.22 -4.91 9.75
CA LEU A 77 12.60 -4.64 10.09
C LEU A 77 13.01 -5.35 11.38
N ILE A 78 12.24 -5.20 12.46
CA ILE A 78 12.50 -5.84 13.75
C ILE A 78 12.50 -7.35 13.62
N LEU A 79 11.48 -7.92 12.95
CA LEU A 79 11.39 -9.38 12.75
C LEU A 79 12.57 -9.92 11.96
N THR A 80 13.01 -9.21 10.92
CA THR A 80 14.17 -9.61 10.10
C THR A 80 15.47 -9.54 10.91
N PHE A 81 15.61 -8.56 11.82
CA PHE A 81 16.76 -8.47 12.71
C PHE A 81 16.78 -9.57 13.79
N LEU A 82 15.62 -9.92 14.36
CA LEU A 82 15.51 -10.93 15.41
C LEU A 82 15.57 -12.36 14.87
N PHE A 83 15.04 -12.58 13.67
CA PHE A 83 14.98 -13.87 12.99
C PHE A 83 15.57 -13.73 11.58
N PRO A 84 16.89 -13.53 11.46
CA PRO A 84 17.53 -13.43 10.15
C PRO A 84 17.33 -14.75 9.40
N ILE A 85 16.59 -14.68 8.30
CA ILE A 85 16.44 -15.79 7.36
C ILE A 85 17.73 -15.80 6.53
N THR A 86 18.74 -16.52 7.01
CA THR A 86 19.96 -16.85 6.26
C THR A 86 19.72 -18.00 5.30
#